data_AF-A0A661NKZ2-F1
#
_entry.id   AF-A0A661NKZ2-F1
#
_cell.length_a   1.000
_cell.length_b   1.000
_cell.length_c   1.000
_cell.angle_alpha   90.00
_cell.angle_beta   90.00
_cell.angle_gamma   90.00
#
_symmetry.space_group_name_H-M   'P 1'
#
loop_
_entity.id
_entity.type
_entity.pdbx_description
1 polymer ?
#
loop_
_entity_poly.entity_id
_entity_poly.type
_entity_poly.pdbx_seq_one_letter_code
_entity_poly.pdbx_strand_id
1 'polypeptide(L)'
;GMFGTTEQFAIHTMEAGSTGGWDIWLQDDGAMWRTELTAADPLTMLDDIFVAGRFLRIVDSEGREAYGVISGLNMTGTHPRVSLEPTPTVPTKGVDGVCGCTLPCIGNLVNPIVRYRYDIRLVEGVYAAYAGLYASASHIQVASHKGETAVARTELVRVELDADDAEIATSLEVLAEYAVDLKFGITEAQPGGSPDAIPTIVRHPIGDASVYTIAASLTGGGMPERIRAVQIRLSTRSSKRDRDVALSTGGGGLLRFSLGTDLGFARMRTLVADVALPNVGG
;
A
#
# COMPACT_ATOMS: atom_id res chain seq x y z
N GLY A 1 12.50 8.53 -2.07
CA GLY A 1 11.19 8.81 -1.47
C GLY A 1 11.31 8.57 0.01
N MET A 2 10.85 9.51 0.83
CA MET A 2 10.74 9.27 2.27
C MET A 2 9.48 8.43 2.46
N PHE A 3 9.69 7.14 2.66
CA PHE A 3 8.64 6.18 2.97
C PHE A 3 8.17 6.44 4.40
N GLY A 4 6.87 6.27 4.66
CA GLY A 4 6.27 6.49 5.97
C GLY A 4 7.17 5.97 7.09
N THR A 5 7.40 6.81 8.09
CA THR A 5 8.28 6.48 9.21
C THR A 5 7.80 5.22 9.91
N THR A 6 8.72 4.36 10.33
CA THR A 6 8.43 3.25 11.26
C THR A 6 8.37 3.74 12.71
N GLU A 7 8.60 5.03 12.93
CA GLU A 7 8.50 5.65 14.24
C GLU A 7 7.07 5.63 14.77
N GLN A 8 6.97 5.45 16.07
CA GLN A 8 5.73 5.57 16.83
C GLN A 8 5.92 6.70 17.84
N PHE A 9 4.97 7.62 17.87
CA PHE A 9 5.02 8.81 18.70
C PHE A 9 4.04 8.63 19.87
N ALA A 10 4.46 8.92 21.10
CA ALA A 10 3.54 8.87 22.23
C ALA A 10 2.54 10.04 22.20
N ILE A 11 1.30 9.76 22.60
CA ILE A 11 0.25 10.76 22.78
C ILE A 11 0.45 11.47 24.12
N HIS A 12 0.57 12.80 24.08
CA HIS A 12 0.55 13.65 25.27
C HIS A 12 -0.87 13.81 25.80
N THR A 13 -1.81 14.17 24.93
CA THR A 13 -3.24 14.21 25.22
C THR A 13 -4.03 14.09 23.92
N MET A 14 -5.24 13.54 24.01
CA MET A 14 -6.21 13.47 22.92
C MET A 14 -7.51 14.15 23.36
N GLU A 15 -7.94 15.15 22.60
CA GLU A 15 -9.06 16.02 22.94
C GLU A 15 -9.99 16.20 21.73
N ALA A 16 -11.25 16.53 21.98
CA ALA A 16 -12.20 16.80 20.90
C ALA A 16 -11.76 18.04 20.12
N GLY A 17 -11.56 17.88 18.81
CA GLY A 17 -11.22 18.97 17.91
C GLY A 17 -12.41 19.91 17.66
N SER A 18 -12.13 21.16 17.29
CA SER A 18 -13.16 22.16 17.02
C SER A 18 -14.06 21.83 15.82
N THR A 19 -13.63 20.94 14.94
CA THR A 19 -14.34 20.45 13.75
C THR A 19 -15.13 19.16 14.00
N GLY A 20 -15.16 18.66 15.24
CA GLY A 20 -15.83 17.40 15.61
C GLY A 20 -14.97 16.15 15.42
N GLY A 21 -13.73 16.31 14.96
CA GLY A 21 -12.70 15.25 14.98
C GLY A 21 -11.97 15.19 16.32
N TRP A 22 -10.75 14.67 16.30
CA TRP A 22 -9.87 14.61 17.47
C TRP A 22 -8.59 15.37 17.19
N ASP A 23 -8.13 16.12 18.19
CA ASP A 23 -6.80 16.72 18.22
C ASP A 23 -5.90 15.86 19.12
N ILE A 24 -4.80 15.36 18.54
CA ILE A 24 -3.81 14.53 19.22
C ILE A 24 -2.53 15.33 19.36
N TRP A 25 -2.18 15.66 20.59
CA TRP A 25 -0.92 16.32 20.91
C TRP A 25 0.15 15.26 21.14
N LEU A 26 1.31 15.40 20.48
CA LEU A 26 2.41 14.45 20.57
C LEU A 26 3.34 14.80 21.73
N GLN A 27 3.85 13.78 22.42
CA GLN A 27 4.87 13.97 23.46
C GLN A 27 6.22 14.32 22.83
N ASP A 28 7.00 15.11 23.55
CA ASP A 28 8.43 15.27 23.28
C ASP A 28 9.19 14.08 23.87
N ASP A 29 9.19 12.98 23.12
CA ASP A 29 9.80 11.70 23.52
C ASP A 29 11.01 11.33 22.63
N GLY A 30 11.55 10.13 22.84
CA GLY A 30 12.70 9.67 22.06
C GLY A 30 12.43 9.53 20.56
N ALA A 31 11.19 9.25 20.13
CA ALA A 31 10.84 9.16 18.71
C ALA A 31 10.74 10.56 18.08
N MET A 32 10.17 11.51 18.82
CA MET A 32 10.20 12.92 18.43
C MET A 32 11.63 13.39 18.27
N TRP A 33 12.47 13.21 19.28
CA TRP A 33 13.87 13.64 19.26
C TRP A 33 14.68 13.01 18.11
N ARG A 34 14.46 11.73 17.79
CA ARG A 34 15.10 11.08 16.63
C ARG A 34 14.67 11.69 15.30
N THR A 35 13.39 12.03 15.18
CA THR A 35 12.82 12.69 13.99
C THR A 35 13.46 14.08 13.83
N GLU A 36 13.51 14.86 14.91
CA GLU A 36 14.10 16.20 14.89
C GLU A 36 15.60 16.18 14.59
N LEU A 37 16.36 15.25 15.18
CA LEU A 37 17.81 15.13 14.93
C LEU A 37 18.15 14.69 13.50
N THR A 38 17.26 13.95 12.83
CA THR A 38 17.50 13.45 11.47
C THR A 38 17.12 14.49 10.41
N ALA A 39 16.23 15.41 10.75
CA ALA A 39 15.73 16.42 9.84
C ALA A 39 16.73 17.57 9.65
N ALA A 40 16.88 18.04 8.41
CA ALA A 40 17.53 19.33 8.15
C ALA A 40 16.67 20.50 8.67
N ASP A 41 15.36 20.33 8.66
CA ASP A 41 14.36 21.18 9.29
C ASP A 41 13.31 20.28 9.97
N PRO A 42 13.29 20.19 11.31
CA PRO A 42 12.34 19.34 12.03
C PRO A 42 10.87 19.59 11.69
N LEU A 43 10.53 20.83 11.36
CA LEU A 43 9.15 21.21 11.06
C LEU A 43 8.67 20.58 9.76
N THR A 44 9.52 20.53 8.73
CA THR A 44 9.14 19.96 7.43
C THR A 44 9.06 18.43 7.48
N MET A 45 9.88 17.78 8.32
CA MET A 45 9.87 16.32 8.42
C MET A 45 8.57 15.80 9.04
N LEU A 46 8.02 16.47 10.06
CA LEU A 46 6.75 16.05 10.65
C LEU A 46 5.58 16.30 9.69
N ASP A 47 5.59 17.39 8.91
CA ASP A 47 4.60 17.64 7.86
C ASP A 47 4.61 16.51 6.81
N ASP A 48 5.79 16.00 6.44
CA ASP A 48 5.93 14.87 5.49
C ASP A 48 5.51 13.51 6.10
N ILE A 49 5.55 13.38 7.43
CA ILE A 49 5.10 12.19 8.17
C ILE A 49 3.57 12.20 8.29
N PHE A 50 3.00 13.29 8.83
CA PHE A 50 1.58 13.46 9.14
C PHE A 50 0.83 14.22 8.04
N VAL A 51 0.90 13.68 6.81
CA VAL A 51 0.24 14.27 5.65
C VAL A 51 -1.29 14.11 5.75
N ALA A 52 -2.02 15.20 5.50
CA ALA A 52 -3.48 15.19 5.43
C ALA A 52 -4.00 14.17 4.40
N GLY A 53 -5.11 13.51 4.72
CA GLY A 53 -5.70 12.43 3.92
C GLY A 53 -5.11 11.05 4.17
N ARG A 54 -3.98 10.93 4.88
CA ARG A 54 -3.45 9.62 5.33
C ARG A 54 -4.19 9.11 6.55
N PHE A 55 -4.04 7.82 6.83
CA PHE A 55 -4.56 7.23 8.05
C PHE A 55 -3.59 7.46 9.20
N LEU A 56 -4.12 7.66 10.40
CA LEU A 56 -3.37 7.58 11.65
C LEU A 56 -3.79 6.30 12.37
N ARG A 57 -2.82 5.43 12.68
CA ARG A 57 -3.00 4.32 13.60
C ARG A 57 -2.74 4.81 15.01
N ILE A 58 -3.63 4.43 15.93
CA ILE A 58 -3.51 4.64 17.36
C ILE A 58 -3.44 3.26 18.00
N VAL A 59 -2.44 3.02 18.83
CA VAL A 59 -2.23 1.78 19.57
C VAL A 59 -2.33 2.07 21.05
N ASP A 60 -3.26 1.40 21.74
CA ASP A 60 -3.39 1.53 23.18
C ASP A 60 -2.34 0.73 23.96
N SER A 61 -2.28 0.93 25.27
CA SER A 61 -1.37 0.20 26.16
C SER A 61 -1.63 -1.31 26.23
N GLU A 62 -2.79 -1.77 25.77
CA GLU A 62 -3.16 -3.18 25.66
C GLU A 62 -2.85 -3.75 24.26
N GLY A 63 -2.26 -2.95 23.36
CA GLY A 63 -1.89 -3.32 21.99
C GLY A 63 -3.05 -3.28 20.99
N ARG A 64 -4.21 -2.74 21.36
CA ARG A 64 -5.38 -2.64 20.47
C ARG A 64 -5.24 -1.46 19.55
N GLU A 65 -5.76 -1.60 18.34
CA GLU A 65 -5.59 -0.61 17.28
C GLU A 65 -6.91 0.11 16.97
N ALA A 66 -6.82 1.42 16.80
CA ALA A 66 -7.85 2.25 16.20
C ALA A 66 -7.25 3.07 15.06
N TYR A 67 -8.10 3.48 14.11
CA TYR A 67 -7.65 4.25 12.96
C TYR A 67 -8.50 5.51 12.80
N GLY A 68 -7.86 6.62 12.46
CA GLY A 68 -8.50 7.86 12.03
C GLY A 68 -7.88 8.36 10.73
N VAL A 69 -8.43 9.43 10.17
CA VAL A 69 -7.88 10.10 8.98
C VAL A 69 -7.30 11.43 9.42
N ILE A 70 -6.07 11.75 9.00
CA ILE A 70 -5.39 12.99 9.34
C ILE A 70 -6.01 14.13 8.52
N SER A 71 -6.50 15.17 9.18
CA SER A 71 -6.95 16.41 8.53
C SER A 71 -5.80 17.43 8.40
N GLY A 72 -4.81 17.36 9.28
CA GLY A 72 -3.57 18.14 9.15
C GLY A 72 -2.68 18.05 10.39
N LEU A 73 -1.50 18.65 10.26
CA LEU A 73 -0.55 18.85 11.34
C LEU A 73 -0.50 20.35 11.70
N ASN A 74 -0.43 20.65 12.99
CA ASN A 74 -0.20 21.99 13.50
C ASN A 74 1.00 21.97 14.45
N MET A 75 2.02 22.75 14.09
CA MET A 75 3.27 22.87 14.84
C MET A 75 3.32 24.09 15.76
N THR A 76 2.21 24.84 15.87
CA THR A 76 2.13 26.02 16.75
C THR A 76 1.81 25.59 18.17
N GLY A 77 2.71 25.90 19.12
CA GLY A 77 2.54 25.56 20.54
C GLY A 77 3.74 24.84 21.12
N THR A 78 3.58 24.25 22.30
CA THR A 78 4.62 23.48 22.99
C THR A 78 4.74 22.04 22.51
N HIS A 79 3.67 21.50 21.90
CA HIS A 79 3.63 20.14 21.38
C HIS A 79 3.06 20.15 19.95
N PRO A 80 3.59 19.35 19.01
CA PRO A 80 2.95 19.12 17.73
C PRO A 80 1.53 18.55 17.90
N ARG A 81 0.59 19.03 17.10
CA ARG A 81 -0.81 18.60 17.14
C ARG A 81 -1.25 18.02 15.81
N VAL A 82 -1.57 16.73 15.80
CA VAL A 82 -2.19 16.05 14.66
C VAL A 82 -3.71 16.17 14.81
N SER A 83 -4.36 16.82 13.86
CA SER A 83 -5.82 16.90 13.81
C SER A 83 -6.36 15.77 12.94
N LEU A 84 -7.46 15.15 13.38
CA LEU A 84 -8.16 14.09 12.66
C LEU A 84 -9.48 14.59 12.07
N GLU A 85 -9.90 13.99 10.97
CA GLU A 85 -11.22 14.21 10.38
C GLU A 85 -12.33 13.70 11.33
N PRO A 86 -13.51 14.35 11.35
CA PRO A 86 -14.66 13.89 12.14
C PRO A 86 -15.26 12.59 11.61
N THR A 87 -15.01 12.24 10.35
CA THR A 87 -15.53 11.02 9.71
C THR A 87 -14.43 10.36 8.86
N PRO A 88 -14.12 9.07 9.07
CA PRO A 88 -14.60 8.22 10.17
C PRO A 88 -14.06 8.70 11.52
N THR A 89 -14.94 8.77 12.53
CA THR A 89 -14.51 9.15 13.87
C THR A 89 -13.70 8.02 14.51
N VAL A 90 -12.64 8.37 15.24
CA VAL A 90 -11.91 7.40 16.04
C VAL A 90 -12.81 6.96 17.21
N PRO A 91 -13.08 5.65 17.37
CA PRO A 91 -13.88 5.17 18.48
C PRO A 91 -13.18 5.44 19.82
N THR A 92 -13.92 5.92 20.80
CA THR A 92 -13.48 6.00 22.19
C THR A 92 -13.95 4.79 22.97
N LYS A 93 -13.12 4.31 23.91
CA LYS A 93 -13.47 3.19 24.78
C LYS A 93 -14.49 3.69 25.81
N GLY A 94 -15.77 3.33 25.62
CA GLY A 94 -16.78 3.44 26.67
C GLY A 94 -16.53 2.46 27.82
N VAL A 95 -17.37 2.50 28.86
CA VAL A 95 -17.22 1.63 30.05
C VAL A 95 -17.18 0.13 29.69
N ASP A 96 -17.86 -0.26 28.59
CA ASP A 96 -17.93 -1.64 28.08
C ASP A 96 -17.28 -1.82 26.69
N GLY A 97 -16.54 -0.81 26.21
CA GLY A 97 -15.93 -0.85 24.88
C GLY A 97 -14.73 -1.81 24.82
N VAL A 98 -14.72 -2.72 23.85
CA VAL A 98 -13.57 -3.60 23.60
C VAL A 98 -12.49 -2.88 22.79
N CYS A 99 -12.84 -1.89 21.97
CA CYS A 99 -11.90 -1.16 21.11
C CYS A 99 -12.01 0.35 21.32
N GLY A 100 -10.97 1.07 20.92
CA GLY A 100 -10.88 2.53 21.04
C GLY A 100 -10.00 2.95 22.20
N CYS A 101 -9.81 4.26 22.33
CA CYS A 101 -8.94 4.80 23.36
C CYS A 101 -9.71 5.25 24.62
N THR A 102 -9.20 4.95 25.81
CA THR A 102 -9.66 5.57 27.07
C THR A 102 -9.06 6.96 27.20
N LEU A 103 -9.91 7.99 27.09
CA LEU A 103 -9.47 9.38 27.24
C LEU A 103 -8.80 9.61 28.61
N PRO A 104 -7.72 10.40 28.67
CA PRO A 104 -7.14 11.24 27.61
C PRO A 104 -6.06 10.57 26.73
N CYS A 105 -6.00 9.23 26.67
CA CYS A 105 -5.09 8.49 25.78
C CYS A 105 -3.59 8.69 26.04
N ILE A 106 -3.22 9.17 27.22
CA ILE A 106 -1.83 9.50 27.55
C ILE A 106 -0.96 8.24 27.46
N GLY A 107 0.14 8.34 26.71
CA GLY A 107 1.13 7.26 26.57
C GLY A 107 0.76 6.19 25.54
N ASN A 108 -0.42 6.26 24.94
CA ASN A 108 -0.72 5.49 23.74
C ASN A 108 0.19 5.92 22.59
N LEU A 109 0.36 5.07 21.60
CA LEU A 109 1.28 5.30 20.49
C LEU A 109 0.51 5.63 19.21
N VAL A 110 1.04 6.54 18.40
CA VAL A 110 0.50 6.84 17.08
C VAL A 110 1.56 6.76 16.00
N ASN A 111 1.14 6.30 14.83
CA ASN A 111 1.96 6.32 13.63
C ASN A 111 1.06 6.47 12.40
N PRO A 112 1.47 7.23 11.37
CA PRO A 112 0.73 7.26 10.13
C PRO A 112 0.79 5.90 9.44
N ILE A 113 -0.29 5.57 8.72
CA ILE A 113 -0.38 4.45 7.80
C ILE A 113 -0.62 4.98 6.41
N VAL A 114 0.14 4.45 5.46
CA VAL A 114 -0.01 4.75 4.04
C VAL A 114 -0.62 3.54 3.35
N ARG A 115 -1.64 3.78 2.53
CA ARG A 115 -2.18 2.78 1.61
C ARG A 115 -1.57 2.99 0.24
N TYR A 116 -1.13 1.91 -0.38
CA TYR A 116 -0.58 1.95 -1.73
C TYR A 116 -1.44 1.13 -2.68
N ARG A 117 -1.71 1.68 -3.85
CA ARG A 117 -2.18 0.93 -5.02
C ARG A 117 -0.99 0.57 -5.87
N TYR A 118 -0.91 -0.70 -6.23
CA TYR A 118 0.02 -1.23 -7.21
C TYR A 118 -0.77 -1.74 -8.40
N ASP A 119 -0.40 -1.31 -9.60
CA ASP A 119 -1.05 -1.78 -10.82
C ASP A 119 -0.15 -1.58 -12.05
N ILE A 120 -0.58 -2.18 -13.15
CA ILE A 120 0.11 -2.12 -14.44
C ILE A 120 -0.67 -1.20 -15.35
N ARG A 121 -0.08 -0.06 -15.74
CA ARG A 121 -0.70 0.91 -16.64
C ARG A 121 0.34 1.55 -17.56
N LEU A 122 -0.14 2.30 -18.55
CA LEU A 122 0.68 3.15 -19.40
C LEU A 122 0.90 4.50 -18.70
N VAL A 123 2.16 4.89 -18.52
CA VAL A 123 2.52 6.19 -17.91
C VAL A 123 2.84 7.26 -18.98
N GLU A 124 3.22 6.83 -20.18
CA GLU A 124 3.57 7.70 -21.32
C GLU A 124 2.43 8.68 -21.66
N GLY A 125 2.76 9.97 -21.78
CA GLY A 125 1.81 11.01 -22.18
C GLY A 125 0.76 11.38 -21.12
N VAL A 126 0.64 10.61 -20.03
CA VAL A 126 -0.29 10.87 -18.93
C VAL A 126 0.39 11.68 -17.82
N TYR A 127 1.64 11.36 -17.49
CA TYR A 127 2.36 11.97 -16.37
C TYR A 127 3.62 12.70 -16.83
N ALA A 128 3.59 14.03 -16.84
CA ALA A 128 4.68 14.87 -17.36
C ALA A 128 6.03 14.65 -16.65
N ALA A 129 6.01 14.31 -15.36
CA ALA A 129 7.22 14.00 -14.57
C ALA A 129 8.03 12.84 -15.17
N TYR A 130 7.38 11.94 -15.90
CA TYR A 130 8.01 10.77 -16.52
C TYR A 130 8.33 10.94 -17.99
N ALA A 131 8.08 12.13 -18.59
CA ALA A 131 8.32 12.35 -20.01
C ALA A 131 9.77 12.04 -20.45
N GLY A 132 10.75 12.30 -19.58
CA GLY A 132 12.16 11.98 -19.84
C GLY A 132 12.44 10.49 -20.03
N LEU A 133 11.64 9.61 -19.41
CA LEU A 133 11.76 8.15 -19.54
C LEU A 133 11.36 7.66 -20.94
N TYR A 134 10.57 8.45 -21.68
CA TYR A 134 10.05 8.14 -23.01
C TYR A 134 10.69 8.97 -24.12
N ALA A 135 11.48 9.99 -23.78
CA ALA A 135 12.08 10.92 -24.74
C ALA A 135 13.08 10.24 -25.70
N SER A 136 13.60 9.05 -25.39
CA SER A 136 14.46 8.29 -26.30
C SER A 136 13.63 7.38 -27.22
N ALA A 137 13.79 7.56 -28.53
CA ALA A 137 13.20 6.72 -29.58
C ALA A 137 13.49 5.21 -29.44
N SER A 138 14.47 4.82 -28.62
CA SER A 138 14.79 3.42 -28.30
C SER A 138 13.86 2.76 -27.28
N HIS A 139 13.02 3.53 -26.59
CA HIS A 139 12.07 3.05 -25.57
C HIS A 139 10.63 2.96 -26.08
N ILE A 140 10.39 3.55 -27.26
CA ILE A 140 9.11 3.54 -27.95
C ILE A 140 8.94 2.17 -28.60
N GLN A 141 8.39 1.27 -27.81
CA GLN A 141 7.76 0.04 -28.26
C GLN A 141 8.74 -0.98 -28.88
N VAL A 142 8.33 -2.24 -29.00
CA VAL A 142 9.16 -3.23 -29.71
C VAL A 142 9.21 -2.76 -31.16
N ALA A 143 10.35 -2.25 -31.63
CA ALA A 143 10.53 -1.68 -32.96
C ALA A 143 9.72 -2.46 -34.00
N SER A 144 8.85 -1.74 -34.72
CA SER A 144 7.86 -2.28 -35.65
C SER A 144 8.44 -3.44 -36.45
N HIS A 145 7.93 -4.64 -36.19
CA HIS A 145 8.22 -5.77 -37.07
C HIS A 145 7.20 -5.70 -38.20
N LYS A 146 7.68 -5.67 -39.46
CA LYS A 146 6.84 -5.61 -40.67
C LYS A 146 5.89 -4.41 -40.77
N GLY A 147 6.19 -3.29 -40.11
CA GLY A 147 5.35 -2.08 -40.20
C GLY A 147 4.08 -2.13 -39.33
N GLU A 148 3.97 -3.08 -38.41
CA GLU A 148 2.85 -3.16 -37.47
C GLU A 148 3.03 -2.23 -36.27
N THR A 149 1.89 -1.74 -35.73
CA THR A 149 1.83 -0.87 -34.56
C THR A 149 2.45 -1.57 -33.37
N ALA A 150 3.38 -0.91 -32.70
CA ALA A 150 4.15 -1.59 -31.70
C ALA A 150 3.43 -1.68 -30.35
N VAL A 151 3.79 -2.70 -29.57
CA VAL A 151 3.08 -3.04 -28.33
C VAL A 151 3.33 -1.97 -27.29
N ALA A 152 2.23 -1.47 -26.71
CA ALA A 152 2.29 -0.52 -25.62
C ALA A 152 3.26 -1.01 -24.52
N ARG A 153 4.16 -0.12 -24.14
CA ARG A 153 4.98 -0.28 -22.94
C ARG A 153 4.06 -0.04 -21.75
N THR A 154 4.18 -0.88 -20.73
CA THR A 154 3.42 -0.74 -19.49
C THR A 154 4.37 -0.80 -18.31
N GLU A 155 4.02 -0.08 -17.27
CA GLU A 155 4.82 0.09 -16.07
C GLU A 155 4.09 -0.51 -14.89
N LEU A 156 4.82 -1.14 -13.98
CA LEU A 156 4.33 -1.34 -12.63
C LEU A 156 4.48 0.00 -11.93
N VAL A 157 3.34 0.60 -11.57
CA VAL A 157 3.30 1.82 -10.80
C VAL A 157 2.89 1.52 -9.36
N ARG A 158 3.34 2.39 -8.47
CA ARG A 158 2.82 2.50 -7.11
C ARG A 158 2.33 3.92 -6.91
N VAL A 159 1.19 4.08 -6.25
CA VAL A 159 0.64 5.38 -5.89
C VAL A 159 0.00 5.31 -4.51
N GLU A 160 0.13 6.37 -3.71
CA GLU A 160 -0.57 6.49 -2.43
C GLU A 160 -2.06 6.72 -2.66
N LEU A 161 -2.86 6.12 -1.78
CA LEU A 161 -4.30 6.35 -1.71
C LEU A 161 -4.61 7.19 -0.47
N ASP A 162 -5.46 8.18 -0.63
CA ASP A 162 -6.07 8.91 0.49
C ASP A 162 -7.16 8.07 1.17
N ALA A 163 -7.91 8.66 2.10
CA ALA A 163 -8.97 7.99 2.84
C ALA A 163 -10.15 7.52 1.97
N ASP A 164 -10.38 8.16 0.82
CA ASP A 164 -11.50 7.90 -0.08
C ASP A 164 -11.12 6.98 -1.25
N ASP A 165 -9.99 6.28 -1.14
CA ASP A 165 -9.41 5.43 -2.19
C ASP A 165 -9.02 6.18 -3.49
N ALA A 166 -8.87 7.51 -3.41
CA ALA A 166 -8.40 8.34 -4.51
C ALA A 166 -6.87 8.43 -4.54
N GLU A 167 -6.32 8.51 -5.75
CA GLU A 167 -4.87 8.54 -5.97
C GLU A 167 -4.30 9.92 -5.66
N ILE A 168 -3.27 9.97 -4.81
CA ILE A 168 -2.50 11.19 -4.57
C ILE A 168 -1.50 11.35 -5.72
N ALA A 169 -1.85 12.16 -6.72
CA ALA A 169 -1.11 12.23 -8.00
C ALA A 169 0.41 12.52 -7.86
N THR A 170 0.81 13.28 -6.84
CA THR A 170 2.22 13.61 -6.57
C THR A 170 3.03 12.44 -6.01
N SER A 171 2.36 11.37 -5.57
CA SER A 171 2.99 10.19 -4.97
C SER A 171 3.27 9.05 -5.95
N LEU A 172 2.87 9.20 -7.23
CA LEU A 172 3.05 8.14 -8.22
C LEU A 172 4.54 7.88 -8.46
N GLU A 173 4.92 6.60 -8.39
CA GLU A 173 6.26 6.11 -8.63
C GLU A 173 6.25 4.93 -9.62
N VAL A 174 7.13 4.98 -10.63
CA VAL A 174 7.38 3.84 -11.52
C VAL A 174 8.36 2.88 -10.84
N LEU A 175 7.90 1.66 -10.54
CA LEU A 175 8.70 0.65 -9.84
C LEU A 175 9.39 -0.33 -10.78
N ALA A 176 8.74 -0.66 -11.89
CA ALA A 176 9.31 -1.52 -12.90
C ALA A 176 8.82 -1.15 -14.30
N GLU A 177 9.76 -1.13 -15.24
CA GLU A 177 9.45 -0.95 -16.66
C GLU A 177 9.07 -2.28 -17.30
N TYR A 178 8.23 -2.21 -18.34
CA TYR A 178 7.79 -3.38 -19.11
C TYR A 178 7.10 -4.46 -18.25
N ALA A 179 6.36 -4.04 -17.23
CA ALA A 179 5.57 -4.95 -16.39
C ALA A 179 4.36 -5.45 -17.18
N VAL A 180 4.13 -6.77 -17.19
CA VAL A 180 3.09 -7.40 -18.03
C VAL A 180 2.16 -8.32 -17.25
N ASP A 181 2.52 -8.69 -16.03
CA ASP A 181 1.68 -9.52 -15.17
C ASP A 181 1.93 -9.15 -13.70
N LEU A 182 0.86 -8.84 -12.98
CA LEU A 182 0.83 -8.71 -11.53
C LEU A 182 -0.37 -9.49 -11.02
N LYS A 183 -0.11 -10.58 -10.30
CA LYS A 183 -1.15 -11.47 -9.78
C LYS A 183 -0.87 -11.84 -8.35
N PHE A 184 -1.96 -12.14 -7.65
CA PHE A 184 -1.93 -12.44 -6.23
C PHE A 184 -2.53 -13.83 -5.97
N GLY A 185 -1.98 -14.49 -4.98
CA GLY A 185 -2.59 -15.60 -4.25
C GLY A 185 -2.61 -15.23 -2.77
N ILE A 186 -3.40 -15.91 -1.97
CA ILE A 186 -3.48 -15.64 -0.52
C ILE A 186 -3.54 -16.95 0.27
N THR A 187 -3.14 -16.87 1.52
CA THR A 187 -3.43 -17.88 2.53
C THR A 187 -4.40 -17.28 3.53
N GLU A 188 -5.55 -17.92 3.72
CA GLU A 188 -6.67 -17.46 4.54
C GLU A 188 -6.83 -18.37 5.77
N ALA A 189 -7.10 -17.79 6.93
CA ALA A 189 -7.61 -18.51 8.10
C ALA A 189 -9.14 -18.54 8.05
N GLN A 190 -9.71 -19.71 7.77
CA GLN A 190 -11.16 -19.89 7.77
C GLN A 190 -11.64 -20.27 9.18
N PRO A 191 -12.70 -19.63 9.70
CA PRO A 191 -13.26 -20.00 10.99
C PRO A 191 -13.78 -21.43 10.94
N GLY A 192 -13.52 -22.22 11.97
CA GLY A 192 -14.17 -23.51 12.10
C GLY A 192 -15.66 -23.35 12.41
N GLY A 193 -16.45 -24.40 12.19
CA GLY A 193 -17.90 -24.38 12.39
C GLY A 193 -18.39 -24.25 13.85
N SER A 194 -17.50 -23.99 14.82
CA SER A 194 -17.80 -23.82 16.23
C SER A 194 -16.97 -22.66 16.81
N PRO A 195 -17.46 -21.91 17.83
CA PRO A 195 -16.76 -20.77 18.43
C PRO A 195 -15.34 -21.09 18.93
N ASP A 196 -15.10 -22.33 19.34
CA ASP A 196 -13.80 -22.80 19.86
C ASP A 196 -12.97 -23.57 18.82
N ALA A 197 -13.43 -23.63 17.56
CA ALA A 197 -12.75 -24.40 16.55
C ALA A 197 -11.46 -23.69 16.10
N ILE A 198 -10.36 -24.44 16.11
CA ILE A 198 -9.09 -24.03 15.52
C ILE A 198 -9.36 -23.65 14.05
N PRO A 199 -8.97 -22.44 13.60
CA PRO A 199 -9.19 -22.04 12.23
C PRO A 199 -8.42 -22.94 11.27
N THR A 200 -9.05 -23.29 10.16
CA THR A 200 -8.40 -24.06 9.09
C THR A 200 -7.69 -23.11 8.14
N ILE A 201 -6.41 -23.37 7.88
CA ILE A 201 -5.64 -22.58 6.93
C ILE A 201 -5.88 -23.10 5.51
N VAL A 202 -6.37 -22.23 4.62
CA VAL A 202 -6.65 -22.52 3.22
C VAL A 202 -5.76 -21.65 2.33
N ARG A 203 -5.11 -22.26 1.35
CA ARG A 203 -4.30 -21.56 0.36
C ARG A 203 -5.06 -21.42 -0.95
N HIS A 204 -5.22 -20.18 -1.38
CA HIS A 204 -5.78 -19.78 -2.66
C HIS A 204 -4.63 -19.42 -3.61
N PRO A 205 -4.33 -20.25 -4.62
CA PRO A 205 -3.16 -20.05 -5.48
C PRO A 205 -3.30 -18.79 -6.34
N ILE A 206 -2.18 -18.37 -6.90
CA ILE A 206 -2.13 -17.21 -7.81
C ILE A 206 -3.06 -17.44 -9.01
N GLY A 207 -4.00 -16.49 -9.21
CA GLY A 207 -4.98 -16.55 -10.29
C GLY A 207 -6.32 -17.18 -9.91
N ASP A 208 -6.49 -17.64 -8.69
CA ASP A 208 -7.80 -18.01 -8.15
C ASP A 208 -8.68 -16.76 -8.00
N ALA A 209 -9.93 -16.82 -8.49
CA ALA A 209 -10.85 -15.69 -8.46
C ALA A 209 -11.29 -15.33 -7.03
N SER A 210 -11.34 -16.31 -6.12
CA SER A 210 -11.73 -16.10 -4.73
C SER A 210 -10.80 -15.15 -3.98
N VAL A 211 -9.54 -15.03 -4.41
CA VAL A 211 -8.54 -14.10 -3.87
C VAL A 211 -9.10 -12.68 -3.82
N TYR A 212 -9.74 -12.23 -4.89
CA TYR A 212 -10.24 -10.85 -5.02
C TYR A 212 -11.55 -10.64 -4.24
N THR A 213 -12.33 -11.69 -4.03
CA THR A 213 -13.53 -11.62 -3.18
C THR A 213 -13.15 -11.56 -1.70
N ILE A 214 -12.21 -12.40 -1.26
CA ILE A 214 -11.74 -12.43 0.14
C ILE A 214 -11.01 -11.14 0.49
N ALA A 215 -10.17 -10.63 -0.41
CA ALA A 215 -9.41 -9.39 -0.20
C ALA A 215 -10.23 -8.10 -0.44
N ALA A 216 -11.51 -8.20 -0.79
CA ALA A 216 -12.37 -7.03 -0.99
C ALA A 216 -12.59 -6.25 0.31
N SER A 217 -13.21 -5.06 0.22
CA SER A 217 -13.59 -4.30 1.42
C SER A 217 -14.59 -5.07 2.28
N LEU A 218 -14.54 -4.85 3.60
CA LEU A 218 -15.53 -5.40 4.53
C LEU A 218 -16.97 -5.02 4.15
N THR A 219 -17.17 -3.79 3.68
CA THR A 219 -18.47 -3.30 3.19
C THR A 219 -18.93 -4.01 1.91
N GLY A 220 -18.00 -4.52 1.11
CA GLY A 220 -18.25 -5.34 -0.07
C GLY A 220 -18.36 -6.83 0.24
N GLY A 221 -18.37 -7.23 1.51
CA GLY A 221 -18.43 -8.64 1.94
C GLY A 221 -17.08 -9.37 1.90
N GLY A 222 -15.97 -8.66 1.69
CA GLY A 222 -14.63 -9.20 1.84
C GLY A 222 -14.29 -9.51 3.30
N MET A 223 -13.23 -10.28 3.50
CA MET A 223 -12.72 -10.71 4.80
C MET A 223 -11.18 -10.59 4.86
N PRO A 224 -10.61 -9.40 4.55
CA PRO A 224 -9.17 -9.22 4.45
C PRO A 224 -8.43 -9.49 5.77
N GLU A 225 -9.11 -9.34 6.91
CA GLU A 225 -8.59 -9.66 8.24
C GLU A 225 -8.23 -11.14 8.43
N ARG A 226 -8.76 -12.03 7.56
CA ARG A 226 -8.47 -13.47 7.57
C ARG A 226 -7.24 -13.84 6.77
N ILE A 227 -6.69 -12.93 5.97
CA ILE A 227 -5.50 -13.19 5.18
C ILE A 227 -4.29 -13.27 6.12
N ARG A 228 -3.51 -14.34 6.02
CA ARG A 228 -2.31 -14.62 6.84
C ARG A 228 -1.01 -14.54 6.02
N ALA A 229 -1.10 -14.73 4.72
CA ALA A 229 0.02 -14.55 3.81
C ALA A 229 -0.48 -14.13 2.43
N VAL A 230 0.35 -13.40 1.70
CA VAL A 230 0.12 -13.00 0.31
C VAL A 230 1.22 -13.59 -0.56
N GLN A 231 0.80 -14.20 -1.67
CA GLN A 231 1.68 -14.67 -2.72
C GLN A 231 1.63 -13.65 -3.86
N ILE A 232 2.77 -13.22 -4.35
CA ILE A 232 2.86 -12.20 -5.38
C ILE A 232 3.62 -12.78 -6.56
N ARG A 233 3.06 -12.66 -7.76
CA ARG A 233 3.76 -12.91 -9.02
C ARG A 233 3.84 -11.62 -9.81
N LEU A 234 5.07 -11.17 -10.05
CA LEU A 234 5.37 -10.05 -10.92
C LEU A 234 6.16 -10.56 -12.13
N SER A 235 5.72 -10.23 -13.33
CA SER A 235 6.50 -10.49 -14.54
C SER A 235 6.80 -9.23 -15.32
N THR A 236 8.05 -9.09 -15.73
CA THR A 236 8.52 -8.07 -16.66
C THR A 236 8.97 -8.72 -17.95
N ARG A 237 8.81 -8.02 -19.08
CA ARG A 237 9.29 -8.47 -20.39
C ARG A 237 10.52 -7.71 -20.84
N SER A 238 11.28 -8.28 -21.78
CA SER A 238 12.32 -7.55 -22.50
C SER A 238 11.70 -6.46 -23.38
N SER A 239 12.42 -5.35 -23.52
CA SER A 239 12.09 -4.29 -24.49
C SER A 239 12.21 -4.76 -25.94
N LYS A 240 13.04 -5.79 -26.18
CA LYS A 240 13.28 -6.37 -27.50
C LYS A 240 12.45 -7.64 -27.72
N ARG A 241 12.08 -7.87 -28.98
CA ARG A 241 11.52 -9.12 -29.49
C ARG A 241 12.50 -10.27 -29.25
N ASP A 242 11.97 -11.44 -28.89
CA ASP A 242 12.69 -12.71 -28.84
C ASP A 242 12.66 -13.40 -30.21
N ARG A 243 13.36 -14.53 -30.33
CA ARG A 243 13.34 -15.39 -31.51
C ARG A 243 11.95 -16.01 -31.73
N ASP A 244 11.62 -16.29 -33.00
CA ASP A 244 10.36 -16.94 -33.42
C ASP A 244 10.30 -18.45 -33.15
N VAL A 245 11.40 -19.06 -32.73
CA VAL A 245 11.47 -20.48 -32.40
C VAL A 245 10.87 -20.74 -31.03
N ALA A 246 10.00 -21.74 -30.89
CA ALA A 246 9.41 -22.15 -29.62
C ALA A 246 10.48 -22.53 -28.57
N LEU A 247 10.23 -22.17 -27.30
CA LEU A 247 11.02 -22.67 -26.16
C LEU A 247 10.27 -23.84 -25.53
N SER A 248 10.99 -24.88 -25.08
CA SER A 248 10.37 -25.92 -24.28
C SER A 248 9.89 -25.32 -22.96
N THR A 249 8.58 -25.33 -22.72
CA THR A 249 8.00 -24.89 -21.45
C THR A 249 8.17 -25.98 -20.41
N GLY A 250 9.35 -26.06 -19.80
CA GLY A 250 9.57 -26.90 -18.63
C GLY A 250 8.80 -26.35 -17.43
N GLY A 251 7.59 -26.88 -17.19
CA GLY A 251 6.84 -26.74 -15.93
C GLY A 251 6.62 -25.32 -15.40
N GLY A 252 5.55 -24.65 -15.87
CA GLY A 252 4.75 -23.73 -15.05
C GLY A 252 5.06 -22.22 -15.09
N GLY A 253 6.20 -21.78 -15.63
CA GLY A 253 6.52 -20.35 -15.77
C GLY A 253 6.15 -19.78 -17.15
N LEU A 254 5.60 -18.56 -17.19
CA LEU A 254 5.50 -17.79 -18.44
C LEU A 254 6.89 -17.31 -18.84
N LEU A 255 7.54 -18.00 -19.78
CA LEU A 255 8.87 -17.62 -20.29
C LEU A 255 8.79 -16.50 -21.34
N ARG A 256 7.59 -16.27 -21.88
CA ARG A 256 7.36 -15.38 -23.01
C ARG A 256 6.02 -14.66 -22.91
N PHE A 257 6.06 -13.39 -23.29
CA PHE A 257 4.89 -12.53 -23.45
C PHE A 257 4.58 -12.42 -24.93
N SER A 258 3.34 -12.68 -25.35
CA SER A 258 2.93 -12.44 -26.72
C SER A 258 2.87 -10.94 -26.97
N LEU A 259 3.51 -10.49 -28.04
CA LEU A 259 3.47 -9.10 -28.47
C LEU A 259 2.22 -8.80 -29.32
N GLY A 260 1.25 -9.72 -29.40
CA GLY A 260 0.11 -9.61 -30.32
C GLY A 260 0.30 -10.43 -31.58
N THR A 261 -0.70 -10.38 -32.46
CA THR A 261 -0.72 -11.10 -33.74
C THR A 261 0.49 -10.67 -34.58
N ASP A 262 1.22 -11.63 -35.14
CA ASP A 262 2.38 -11.44 -36.05
C ASP A 262 3.61 -10.67 -35.51
N LEU A 263 3.52 -10.09 -34.31
CA LEU A 263 4.61 -9.39 -33.63
C LEU A 263 5.59 -10.32 -32.89
N GLY A 264 5.22 -11.58 -32.69
CA GLY A 264 6.03 -12.59 -32.01
C GLY A 264 5.98 -12.48 -30.49
N PHE A 265 7.11 -12.70 -29.83
CA PHE A 265 7.19 -12.78 -28.36
C PHE A 265 8.31 -11.91 -27.80
N ALA A 266 8.20 -11.52 -26.54
CA ALA A 266 9.30 -10.99 -25.74
C ALA A 266 9.63 -11.95 -24.59
N ARG A 267 10.90 -12.03 -24.18
CA ARG A 267 11.28 -12.87 -23.03
C ARG A 267 10.73 -12.26 -21.75
N MET A 268 10.23 -13.11 -20.87
CA MET A 268 9.77 -12.69 -19.55
C MET A 268 10.76 -13.11 -18.46
N ARG A 269 10.81 -12.31 -17.40
CA ARG A 269 11.36 -12.68 -16.11
C ARG A 269 10.24 -12.59 -15.09
N THR A 270 10.09 -13.62 -14.29
CA THR A 270 9.04 -13.70 -13.28
C THR A 270 9.68 -13.83 -11.91
N LEU A 271 9.25 -12.94 -11.01
CA LEU A 271 9.49 -13.03 -9.58
C LEU A 271 8.24 -13.63 -8.94
N VAL A 272 8.43 -14.60 -8.04
CA VAL A 272 7.39 -15.05 -7.13
C VAL A 272 7.90 -14.87 -5.71
N ALA A 273 7.08 -14.28 -4.85
CA ALA A 273 7.37 -14.10 -3.44
C ALA A 273 6.16 -14.48 -2.59
N ASP A 274 6.42 -15.09 -1.44
CA ASP A 274 5.42 -15.36 -0.41
C ASP A 274 5.77 -14.53 0.82
N VAL A 275 4.80 -13.72 1.27
CA VAL A 275 4.96 -12.78 2.38
C VAL A 275 3.97 -13.15 3.47
N ALA A 276 4.47 -13.55 4.63
CA ALA A 276 3.63 -13.74 5.82
C ALA A 276 3.22 -12.39 6.40
N LEU A 277 1.96 -12.26 6.80
CA LEU A 277 1.43 -11.04 7.41
C LEU A 277 1.54 -11.11 8.94
N PRO A 278 1.79 -9.97 9.62
CA PRO A 278 1.99 -9.95 11.08
C PRO A 278 0.75 -10.31 11.91
N ASN A 279 -0.44 -10.33 11.31
CA ASN A 279 -1.70 -10.70 11.96
C ASN A 279 -1.84 -12.22 12.25
N VAL A 280 -0.71 -12.92 12.38
CA VAL A 280 -0.58 -14.33 12.77
C VAL A 280 -0.56 -14.55 14.29
N GLY A 281 -0.55 -13.47 15.10
CA GLY A 281 -0.42 -13.54 16.55
C GLY A 281 -1.71 -13.46 17.37
N GLY A 282 -2.88 -13.47 16.71
CA GLY A 282 -4.20 -13.44 17.37
C GLY A 282 -4.82 -14.82 17.50
#